data_AF-A0A8S3IU88-F1
#
_entry.id   AF-A0A8S3IU88-F1
#
_cell.length_a   1.000
_cell.length_b   1.000
_cell.length_c   1.000
_cell.angle_alpha   90.00
_cell.angle_beta   90.00
_cell.angle_gamma   90.00
#
_symmetry.space_group_name_H-M   'P 1'
#
loop_
_entity.id
_entity.type
_entity.pdbx_description
1 polymer ?
#
loop_
_entity_poly.entity_id
_entity_poly.type
_entity_poly.pdbx_seq_one_letter_code
_entity_poly.pdbx_strand_id
1 'polypeptide(L)'
;HISDDDHNLSAASGVSIKQKLRDMQLEYCILGKKELDNLVTTRTNFNLDSDVEGRSVWMDLIDDGRLIEMESPAARPATLNTASCVCITTSVEGKSIKPIEFALAWHMPEIKFGLRQQLYSKWYTTCFDKSTLNGTKLCLYTLDNRLKWEEAINKWQKPILDDSLLPDWYKSALFNESYFVADSGSVWLDVSEDTTLSEHVRKWGRFGYLE
;
A
#
# COMPACT_ATOMS: atom_id res chain seq x y z
N HIS A 1 -9.50 14.41 9.21
CA HIS A 1 -10.63 13.52 9.48
C HIS A 1 -11.01 12.81 8.20
N ILE A 2 -10.66 11.54 8.08
CA ILE A 2 -11.27 10.62 7.12
C ILE A 2 -12.60 10.21 7.77
N SER A 3 -13.74 10.41 7.10
CA SER A 3 -15.03 9.98 7.62
C SER A 3 -15.05 8.46 7.77
N ASP A 4 -15.64 7.96 8.86
CA ASP A 4 -16.02 6.55 9.01
C ASP A 4 -17.26 6.25 8.16
N ASP A 5 -17.23 6.63 6.88
CA ASP A 5 -18.15 6.05 5.92
C ASP A 5 -17.71 4.59 5.75
N ASP A 6 -18.64 3.66 6.00
CA ASP A 6 -18.50 2.24 5.70
C ASP A 6 -18.23 2.11 4.19
N HIS A 7 -16.95 2.24 3.82
CA HIS A 7 -16.49 2.04 2.46
C HIS A 7 -16.94 0.65 2.05
N ASN A 8 -17.73 0.60 0.98
CA ASN A 8 -18.41 -0.59 0.54
C ASN A 8 -17.39 -1.70 0.25
N LEU A 9 -17.22 -2.63 1.18
CA LEU A 9 -16.29 -3.78 1.09
C LEU A 9 -16.55 -4.64 -0.17
N SER A 10 -17.67 -4.40 -0.88
CA SER A 10 -17.96 -5.01 -2.18
C SER A 10 -17.20 -4.41 -3.36
N ALA A 11 -16.55 -3.25 -3.22
CA ALA A 11 -15.89 -2.54 -4.33
C ALA A 11 -14.51 -3.11 -4.73
N ALA A 12 -13.90 -3.96 -3.90
CA ALA A 12 -12.61 -4.57 -4.18
C ALA A 12 -12.50 -5.96 -3.53
N SER A 13 -11.60 -6.81 -4.05
CA SER A 13 -11.20 -8.08 -3.40
C SER A 13 -9.70 -8.13 -3.29
N GLY A 14 -9.18 -8.86 -2.31
CA GLY A 14 -7.77 -9.15 -2.27
C GLY A 14 -7.38 -9.93 -1.04
N VAL A 15 -6.14 -9.75 -0.63
CA VAL A 15 -5.50 -10.55 0.42
C VAL A 15 -4.72 -9.64 1.36
N SER A 16 -4.61 -10.08 2.62
CA SER A 16 -3.70 -9.46 3.57
C SER A 16 -2.80 -10.49 4.25
N ILE A 17 -1.60 -10.06 4.60
CA ILE A 17 -0.59 -10.85 5.29
C ILE A 17 -0.24 -10.09 6.57
N LYS A 18 -0.63 -10.66 7.71
CA LYS A 18 -0.30 -10.13 9.04
C LYS A 18 0.95 -10.81 9.55
N GLN A 19 1.92 -10.03 10.00
CA GLN A 19 3.17 -10.52 10.57
C GLN A 19 3.71 -9.56 11.64
N LYS A 20 4.80 -9.98 12.30
CA LYS A 20 5.55 -9.13 13.22
C LYS A 20 6.94 -8.85 12.65
N LEU A 21 7.31 -7.59 12.58
CA LEU A 21 8.66 -7.16 12.23
C LEU A 21 9.30 -6.53 13.47
N ARG A 22 10.30 -7.20 14.07
CA ARG A 22 10.97 -6.75 15.30
C ARG A 22 9.97 -6.39 16.42
N ASP A 23 9.05 -7.32 16.69
CA ASP A 23 7.93 -7.20 17.64
C ASP A 23 6.88 -6.13 17.34
N MET A 24 7.00 -5.39 16.23
CA MET A 24 5.97 -4.45 15.78
C MET A 24 4.99 -5.15 14.84
N GLN A 25 3.71 -4.89 15.05
CA GLN A 25 2.63 -5.44 14.22
C GLN A 25 2.64 -4.78 12.84
N LEU A 26 2.47 -5.60 11.81
CA LEU A 26 2.49 -5.17 10.42
C LEU A 26 1.51 -6.00 9.60
N GLU A 27 0.70 -5.32 8.80
CA GLU A 27 -0.16 -5.95 7.81
C GLU A 27 0.19 -5.42 6.41
N TYR A 28 0.56 -6.31 5.51
CA TYR A 28 0.58 -6.01 4.08
C TYR A 28 -0.78 -6.35 3.50
N CYS A 29 -1.34 -5.49 2.65
CA CYS A 29 -2.61 -5.73 1.99
C CYS A 29 -2.50 -5.33 0.53
N ILE A 30 -2.99 -6.19 -0.36
CA ILE A 30 -3.15 -5.89 -1.78
C ILE A 30 -4.60 -6.17 -2.17
N LEU A 31 -5.24 -5.22 -2.82
CA LEU A 31 -6.60 -5.32 -3.35
C LEU A 31 -6.59 -5.08 -4.85
N GLY A 32 -7.44 -5.81 -5.55
CA GLY A 32 -7.87 -5.54 -6.92
C GLY A 32 -9.28 -4.97 -6.94
N LYS A 33 -9.50 -3.89 -7.69
CA LYS A 33 -10.80 -3.23 -7.78
C LYS A 33 -11.78 -4.08 -8.60
N LYS A 34 -12.99 -4.27 -8.08
CA LYS A 34 -14.07 -4.97 -8.77
C LYS A 34 -14.81 -4.00 -9.67
N GLU A 35 -15.03 -4.43 -10.90
CA GLU A 35 -15.86 -3.75 -11.89
C GLU A 35 -16.90 -4.76 -12.41
N LEU A 36 -17.97 -4.29 -13.07
CA LEU A 36 -19.08 -5.14 -13.52
C LEU A 36 -18.65 -6.26 -14.48
N ASP A 37 -17.55 -6.07 -15.18
CA ASP A 37 -17.08 -6.89 -16.30
C ASP A 37 -15.64 -7.40 -16.07
N ASN A 38 -15.22 -7.45 -14.81
CA ASN A 38 -14.00 -8.11 -14.39
C ASN A 38 -14.29 -9.17 -13.31
N LEU A 39 -13.33 -10.07 -13.13
CA LEU A 39 -13.33 -11.04 -12.06
C LEU A 39 -12.04 -10.87 -11.26
N VAL A 40 -12.19 -10.66 -9.95
CA VAL A 40 -11.05 -10.61 -9.03
C VAL A 40 -10.94 -11.96 -8.33
N THR A 41 -9.86 -12.68 -8.58
CA THR A 41 -9.54 -13.96 -7.91
C THR A 41 -8.31 -13.80 -7.03
N THR A 42 -8.20 -14.64 -6.01
CA THR A 42 -7.13 -14.55 -5.02
C THR A 42 -6.56 -15.93 -4.74
N ARG A 43 -5.30 -15.94 -4.31
CA ARG A 43 -4.67 -17.11 -3.72
C ARG A 43 -3.95 -16.70 -2.46
N THR A 44 -4.36 -17.29 -1.34
CA THR A 44 -3.79 -16.95 -0.04
C THR A 44 -2.69 -17.92 0.33
N ASN A 45 -1.64 -17.41 0.97
CA ASN A 45 -0.77 -18.20 1.85
C ASN A 45 -0.16 -19.46 1.20
N PHE A 46 0.53 -19.31 0.06
CA PHE A 46 1.29 -20.39 -0.58
C PHE A 46 2.78 -20.30 -0.22
N ASN A 47 3.46 -21.44 -0.15
CA ASN A 47 4.88 -21.53 0.17
C ASN A 47 5.75 -21.10 -1.02
N LEU A 48 6.52 -20.03 -0.86
CA LEU A 48 7.46 -19.54 -1.87
C LEU A 48 8.61 -20.51 -2.13
N ASP A 49 9.02 -21.27 -1.12
CA ASP A 49 10.14 -22.21 -1.22
C ASP A 49 9.70 -23.57 -1.81
N SER A 50 8.41 -23.75 -2.09
CA SER A 50 7.87 -24.97 -2.69
C SER A 50 7.69 -24.80 -4.19
N ASP A 51 8.54 -25.49 -4.95
CA ASP A 51 8.40 -25.63 -6.41
C ASP A 51 7.00 -26.10 -6.82
N VAL A 52 6.38 -26.97 -6.02
CA VAL A 52 5.04 -27.51 -6.31
C VAL A 52 3.96 -26.45 -6.12
N GLU A 53 4.00 -25.73 -4.99
CA GLU A 53 3.00 -24.68 -4.73
C GLU A 53 3.18 -23.50 -5.71
N GLY A 54 4.42 -23.06 -5.94
CA GLY A 54 4.71 -22.00 -6.91
C GLY A 54 4.28 -22.36 -8.34
N ARG A 55 4.58 -23.58 -8.81
CA ARG A 55 4.11 -24.05 -10.12
C ARG A 55 2.59 -24.14 -10.18
N SER A 56 1.93 -24.55 -9.10
CA SER A 56 0.46 -24.66 -9.12
C SER A 56 -0.22 -23.29 -9.32
N VAL A 57 0.30 -22.20 -8.72
CA VAL A 57 -0.19 -20.83 -8.98
C VAL A 57 -0.08 -20.50 -10.48
N TRP A 58 1.06 -20.83 -11.08
CA TRP A 58 1.30 -20.59 -12.50
C TRP A 58 0.41 -21.43 -13.41
N MET A 59 0.16 -22.69 -13.05
CA MET A 59 -0.71 -23.58 -13.81
C MET A 59 -2.18 -23.12 -13.78
N ASP A 60 -2.67 -22.61 -12.64
CA ASP A 60 -4.01 -22.01 -12.54
C ASP A 60 -4.14 -20.85 -13.55
N LEU A 61 -3.15 -19.95 -13.57
CA LEU A 61 -3.15 -18.79 -14.47
C LEU A 61 -3.06 -19.17 -15.95
N ILE A 62 -2.34 -20.24 -16.29
CA ILE A 62 -2.23 -20.73 -17.67
C ILE A 62 -3.57 -21.29 -18.18
N ASP A 63 -4.34 -21.95 -17.31
CA ASP A 63 -5.55 -22.67 -17.71
C ASP A 63 -6.64 -21.72 -18.19
N ASP A 64 -7.01 -20.73 -17.37
CA ASP A 64 -8.11 -19.81 -17.67
C ASP A 64 -7.85 -18.33 -17.31
N GLY A 65 -6.62 -18.01 -16.91
CA GLY A 65 -6.24 -16.66 -16.50
C GLY A 65 -6.79 -16.26 -15.12
N ARG A 66 -7.12 -17.24 -14.26
CA ARG A 66 -7.66 -17.02 -12.92
C ARG A 66 -6.85 -17.75 -11.86
N LEU A 67 -7.04 -17.34 -10.61
CA LEU A 67 -6.51 -18.04 -9.45
C LEU A 67 -7.62 -18.88 -8.82
N ILE A 68 -7.29 -20.09 -8.41
CA ILE A 68 -8.18 -20.91 -7.60
C ILE A 68 -7.88 -20.64 -6.14
N GLU A 69 -8.90 -20.21 -5.40
CA GLU A 69 -8.80 -20.12 -3.95
C GLU A 69 -8.73 -21.54 -3.38
N MET A 70 -7.58 -21.88 -2.81
CA MET A 70 -7.40 -23.12 -2.08
C MET A 70 -7.72 -22.88 -0.62
N GLU A 71 -8.36 -23.85 0.04
CA GLU A 71 -8.49 -23.82 1.49
C GLU A 71 -7.09 -23.67 2.11
N SER A 72 -6.89 -22.61 2.90
CA SER A 72 -5.64 -22.45 3.62
C SER A 72 -5.48 -23.65 4.55
N PRO A 73 -4.34 -24.36 4.52
CA PRO A 73 -4.04 -25.33 5.55
C PRO A 73 -4.11 -24.67 6.92
N ALA A 74 -4.43 -25.44 7.96
CA ALA A 74 -4.30 -24.99 9.35
C ALA A 74 -2.91 -24.37 9.60
N ALA A 75 -2.83 -23.50 10.60
CA ALA A 75 -1.65 -22.70 11.00
C ALA A 75 -0.31 -23.20 10.43
N ARG A 76 0.18 -22.53 9.37
CA ARG A 76 1.49 -22.83 8.79
C ARG A 76 2.59 -22.40 9.78
N PRO A 77 3.75 -23.09 9.81
CA PRO A 77 4.87 -22.71 10.67
C PRO A 77 5.30 -21.26 10.40
N ALA A 78 5.60 -20.50 11.46
CA ALA A 78 6.06 -19.12 11.33
C ALA A 78 7.40 -18.97 10.57
N THR A 79 8.11 -20.07 10.34
CA THR A 79 9.38 -20.14 9.61
C THR A 79 9.21 -20.26 8.10
N LEU A 80 7.98 -20.44 7.61
CA LEU A 80 7.73 -20.63 6.18
C LEU A 80 7.65 -19.28 5.46
N ASN A 81 8.36 -19.14 4.34
CA ASN A 81 8.18 -17.99 3.46
C ASN A 81 6.86 -18.13 2.72
N THR A 82 5.88 -17.30 3.08
CA THR A 82 4.55 -17.34 2.48
C THR A 82 4.32 -16.14 1.57
N ALA A 83 3.57 -16.35 0.51
CA ALA A 83 3.09 -15.31 -0.38
C ALA A 83 1.60 -15.44 -0.62
N SER A 84 1.01 -14.35 -1.12
CA SER A 84 -0.37 -14.29 -1.55
C SER A 84 -0.45 -13.55 -2.88
N CYS A 85 -1.46 -13.88 -3.69
CA CYS A 85 -1.68 -13.31 -5.02
C CYS A 85 -3.11 -12.78 -5.15
N VAL A 86 -3.24 -11.75 -5.98
CA VAL A 86 -4.51 -11.22 -6.47
C VAL A 86 -4.40 -11.14 -7.98
N CYS A 87 -5.44 -11.60 -8.68
CA CYS A 87 -5.53 -11.57 -10.14
C CYS A 87 -6.84 -10.89 -10.54
N ILE A 88 -6.77 -10.02 -11.55
CA ILE A 88 -7.95 -9.44 -12.18
C ILE A 88 -8.01 -9.98 -13.60
N THR A 89 -9.06 -10.74 -13.90
CA THR A 89 -9.33 -11.28 -15.23
C THR A 89 -10.40 -10.41 -15.89
N THR A 90 -10.16 -9.98 -17.12
CA THR A 90 -11.14 -9.19 -17.86
C THR A 90 -11.01 -9.40 -19.37
N SER A 91 -12.09 -9.14 -20.11
CA SER A 91 -12.08 -9.13 -21.57
C SER A 91 -11.88 -7.70 -22.07
N VAL A 92 -11.07 -7.55 -23.11
CA VAL A 92 -10.79 -6.27 -23.78
C VAL A 92 -11.18 -6.42 -25.24
N GLU A 93 -12.13 -5.60 -25.69
CA GLU A 93 -12.55 -5.61 -27.09
C GLU A 93 -11.43 -5.13 -28.01
N GLY A 94 -11.44 -5.60 -29.26
CA GLY A 94 -10.46 -5.19 -30.25
C GLY A 94 -10.42 -3.66 -30.43
N LYS A 95 -9.23 -3.08 -30.36
CA LYS A 95 -8.99 -1.62 -30.44
C LYS A 95 -9.60 -0.80 -29.29
N SER A 96 -9.93 -1.44 -28.17
CA SER A 96 -10.37 -0.75 -26.94
C SER A 96 -9.24 -0.70 -25.90
N ILE A 97 -9.42 0.15 -24.88
CA ILE A 97 -8.54 0.27 -23.72
C ILE A 97 -9.40 0.03 -22.49
N LYS A 98 -8.90 -0.77 -21.55
CA LYS A 98 -9.59 -1.04 -20.30
C LYS A 98 -8.62 -0.91 -19.11
N PRO A 99 -8.82 0.08 -18.22
CA PRO A 99 -7.98 0.23 -17.04
C PRO A 99 -8.30 -0.88 -16.02
N ILE A 100 -7.26 -1.33 -15.32
CA ILE A 100 -7.36 -2.27 -14.20
C ILE A 100 -6.62 -1.63 -13.03
N GLU A 101 -7.22 -1.69 -11.85
CA GLU A 101 -6.71 -0.98 -10.68
C GLU A 101 -6.39 -1.95 -9.54
N PHE A 102 -5.19 -1.78 -8.98
CA PHE A 102 -4.75 -2.44 -7.76
C PHE A 102 -4.33 -1.37 -6.73
N ALA A 103 -4.46 -1.70 -5.45
CA ALA A 103 -3.88 -0.93 -4.36
C ALA A 103 -3.07 -1.86 -3.46
N LEU A 104 -1.84 -1.45 -3.15
CA LEU A 104 -0.96 -2.08 -2.18
C LEU A 104 -0.75 -1.11 -1.01
N ALA A 105 -0.96 -1.58 0.20
CA ALA A 105 -0.66 -0.83 1.40
C ALA A 105 0.02 -1.71 2.44
N TRP A 106 0.86 -1.11 3.27
CA TRP A 106 1.37 -1.72 4.48
C TRP A 106 0.95 -0.88 5.69
N HIS A 107 0.21 -1.50 6.59
CA HIS A 107 -0.19 -0.89 7.84
C HIS A 107 0.78 -1.33 8.95
N MET A 108 1.74 -0.45 9.25
CA MET A 108 2.72 -0.62 10.32
C MET A 108 2.74 0.66 11.15
N PRO A 109 1.79 0.82 12.09
CA PRO A 109 1.51 2.09 12.75
C PRO A 109 2.64 2.57 13.66
N GLU A 110 3.51 1.66 14.08
CA GLU A 110 4.53 1.91 15.08
C GLU A 110 5.94 1.83 14.50
N ILE A 111 6.85 2.56 15.15
CA ILE A 111 8.29 2.50 14.90
C ILE A 111 9.05 2.52 16.23
N LYS A 112 10.14 1.76 16.30
CA LYS A 112 11.09 1.74 17.42
C LYS A 112 12.47 2.17 16.95
N PHE A 113 13.11 3.04 17.72
CA PHE A 113 14.49 3.47 17.47
C PHE A 113 15.46 2.90 18.52
N GLY A 114 16.49 2.19 18.06
CA GLY A 114 17.71 1.86 18.81
C GLY A 114 17.53 1.33 20.25
N LEU A 115 18.54 1.58 21.08
CA LEU A 115 18.70 1.02 22.43
C LEU A 115 17.57 1.39 23.41
N ARG A 116 16.84 2.50 23.17
CA ARG A 116 15.81 2.99 24.09
C ARG A 116 14.49 2.22 24.00
N GLN A 117 14.29 1.40 22.97
CA GLN A 117 13.08 0.58 22.75
C GLN A 117 11.75 1.34 22.87
N GLN A 118 11.80 2.67 22.81
CA GLN A 118 10.61 3.52 22.89
C GLN A 118 9.81 3.36 21.60
N LEU A 119 8.52 3.12 21.77
CA LEU A 119 7.56 3.01 20.69
C LEU A 119 7.02 4.39 20.35
N TYR A 120 6.99 4.70 19.06
CA TYR A 120 6.39 5.92 18.53
C TYR A 120 5.34 5.56 17.49
N SER A 121 4.24 6.31 17.46
CA SER A 121 3.24 6.21 16.40
C SER A 121 3.67 7.04 15.18
N LYS A 122 3.53 6.48 13.99
CA LYS A 122 3.79 7.19 12.73
C LYS A 122 2.65 8.16 12.44
N TRP A 123 2.97 9.33 11.90
CA TRP A 123 2.00 10.42 11.73
C TRP A 123 0.74 10.04 10.95
N TYR A 124 0.83 9.15 9.95
CA TYR A 124 -0.34 8.73 9.18
C TYR A 124 -1.45 8.11 10.06
N THR A 125 -1.13 7.63 11.26
CA THR A 125 -2.12 7.08 12.19
C THR A 125 -3.05 8.14 12.80
N THR A 126 -2.79 9.42 12.60
CA THR A 126 -3.77 10.47 12.93
C THR A 126 -4.99 10.44 12.00
N CYS A 127 -4.84 9.82 10.83
CA CYS A 127 -5.89 9.66 9.83
C CYS A 127 -6.46 8.23 9.79
N PHE A 128 -5.67 7.23 10.18
CA PHE A 128 -6.05 5.82 10.18
C PHE A 128 -5.84 5.23 11.57
N ASP A 129 -6.85 4.56 12.10
CA ASP A 129 -6.79 3.98 13.44
C ASP A 129 -5.56 3.08 13.63
N LYS A 130 -4.88 3.25 14.76
CA LYS A 130 -3.72 2.45 15.21
C LYS A 130 -4.12 1.24 16.06
N SER A 131 -5.36 1.20 16.57
CA SER A 131 -5.82 0.18 17.51
C SER A 131 -6.05 -1.18 16.86
N THR A 132 -6.37 -1.19 15.56
CA THR A 132 -6.59 -2.41 14.79
C THR A 132 -5.79 -2.36 13.49
N LEU A 133 -5.06 -3.45 13.18
CA LEU A 133 -4.43 -3.54 11.87
C LEU A 133 -5.51 -3.67 10.80
N ASN A 134 -5.61 -2.63 9.95
CA ASN A 134 -6.58 -2.57 8.87
C ASN A 134 -5.94 -2.02 7.57
N GLY A 135 -5.06 -2.83 6.98
CA GLY A 135 -4.47 -2.55 5.66
C GLY A 135 -5.52 -2.44 4.56
N THR A 136 -6.64 -3.16 4.68
CA THR A 136 -7.76 -3.07 3.73
C THR A 136 -8.34 -1.67 3.65
N LYS A 137 -8.53 -0.97 4.79
CA LYS A 137 -9.01 0.42 4.81
C LYS A 137 -8.05 1.37 4.08
N LEU A 138 -6.74 1.18 4.21
CA LEU A 138 -5.75 1.94 3.45
C LEU A 138 -5.86 1.71 1.93
N CYS A 139 -6.00 0.45 1.52
CA CYS A 139 -6.15 0.10 0.11
C CYS A 139 -7.46 0.65 -0.49
N LEU A 140 -8.58 0.51 0.21
CA LEU A 140 -9.88 1.07 -0.23
C LEU A 140 -9.81 2.59 -0.34
N TYR A 141 -9.26 3.26 0.68
CA TYR A 141 -9.06 4.71 0.64
C TYR A 141 -8.19 5.14 -0.54
N THR A 142 -7.16 4.34 -0.89
CA THR A 142 -6.31 4.57 -2.05
C THR A 142 -7.08 4.46 -3.36
N LEU A 143 -7.86 3.39 -3.55
CA LEU A 143 -8.67 3.20 -4.75
C LEU A 143 -9.69 4.33 -4.94
N ASP A 144 -10.32 4.78 -3.85
CA ASP A 144 -11.34 5.84 -3.88
C ASP A 144 -10.77 7.24 -4.15
N ASN A 145 -9.47 7.47 -3.87
CA ASN A 145 -8.86 8.79 -3.97
C ASN A 145 -7.78 8.90 -5.05
N ARG A 146 -7.40 7.80 -5.73
CA ARG A 146 -6.34 7.79 -6.75
C ARG A 146 -6.49 8.90 -7.79
N LEU A 147 -7.68 9.09 -8.37
CA LEU A 147 -7.91 10.11 -9.38
C LEU A 147 -7.65 11.54 -8.87
N LYS A 148 -8.05 11.83 -7.63
CA LYS A 148 -7.78 13.13 -6.99
C LYS A 148 -6.28 13.32 -6.75
N TRP A 149 -5.57 12.25 -6.40
CA TRP A 149 -4.13 12.30 -6.20
C TRP A 149 -3.38 12.47 -7.53
N GLU A 150 -3.77 11.77 -8.59
CA GLU A 150 -3.22 11.98 -9.94
C GLU A 150 -3.44 13.40 -10.42
N GLU A 151 -4.63 13.97 -10.22
CA GLU A 151 -4.90 15.37 -10.55
C GLU A 151 -4.01 16.32 -9.75
N ALA A 152 -3.87 16.10 -8.43
CA ALA A 152 -3.00 16.91 -7.60
C ALA A 152 -1.53 16.82 -8.02
N ILE A 153 -1.06 15.62 -8.37
CA ILE A 153 0.31 15.37 -8.88
C ILE A 153 0.53 16.12 -10.18
N ASN A 154 -0.36 15.94 -11.15
CA ASN A 154 -0.31 16.63 -12.43
C ASN A 154 -0.32 18.15 -12.24
N LYS A 155 -1.17 18.67 -11.34
CA LYS A 155 -1.30 20.10 -11.09
C LYS A 155 0.00 20.75 -10.62
N TRP A 156 0.76 20.10 -9.73
CA TRP A 156 2.01 20.69 -9.24
C TRP A 156 3.18 20.50 -10.22
N GLN A 157 3.20 19.40 -11.00
CA GLN A 157 4.26 19.14 -11.98
C GLN A 157 4.10 19.97 -13.26
N LYS A 158 2.86 20.21 -13.70
CA LYS A 158 2.53 20.80 -15.00
C LYS A 158 3.24 22.13 -15.30
N PRO A 159 3.35 23.12 -14.38
CA PRO A 159 4.03 24.38 -14.67
C PRO A 159 5.49 24.22 -15.08
N ILE A 160 6.18 23.22 -14.53
CA ILE A 160 7.59 22.91 -14.85
C ILE A 160 7.66 22.09 -16.14
N LEU A 161 6.77 21.12 -16.32
CA LEU A 161 6.75 20.25 -17.51
C LEU A 161 6.44 21.04 -18.78
N ASP A 162 5.50 21.98 -18.72
CA ASP A 162 5.07 22.80 -19.85
C ASP A 162 6.08 23.92 -20.20
N ASP A 163 7.08 24.18 -19.34
CA ASP A 163 8.09 25.19 -19.61
C ASP A 163 9.08 24.71 -20.68
N SER A 164 8.96 25.29 -21.88
CA SER A 164 9.84 25.00 -23.03
C SER A 164 11.27 25.52 -22.87
N LEU A 165 11.54 26.41 -21.91
CA LEU A 165 12.89 26.93 -21.62
C LEU A 165 13.72 25.94 -20.79
N LEU A 166 13.06 25.01 -20.10
CA LEU A 166 13.71 23.99 -19.31
C LEU A 166 13.98 22.74 -20.16
N PRO A 167 15.24 22.28 -20.26
CA PRO A 167 15.56 21.03 -20.95
C PRO A 167 14.93 19.81 -20.26
N ASP A 168 14.60 18.77 -21.02
CA ASP A 168 13.97 17.55 -20.48
C ASP A 168 14.84 16.84 -19.44
N TRP A 169 16.16 16.84 -19.62
CA TRP A 169 17.09 16.24 -18.65
C TRP A 169 17.00 16.95 -17.28
N TYR A 170 16.77 18.27 -17.27
CA TYR A 170 16.66 19.05 -16.06
C TYR A 170 15.34 18.76 -15.34
N LYS A 171 14.23 18.69 -16.08
CA LYS A 171 12.91 18.29 -15.56
C LYS A 171 12.98 16.90 -14.93
N SER A 172 13.64 15.95 -15.62
CA SER A 172 13.83 14.60 -15.12
C SER A 172 14.61 14.56 -13.81
N ALA A 173 15.76 15.26 -13.73
CA ALA A 173 16.55 15.31 -12.51
C ALA A 173 15.75 15.95 -11.36
N LEU A 174 15.11 17.10 -11.61
CA LEU A 174 14.35 17.83 -10.59
C LEU A 174 13.26 16.98 -9.93
N PHE A 175 12.47 16.23 -10.71
CA PHE A 175 11.43 15.39 -10.16
C PHE A 175 11.97 14.10 -9.57
N ASN A 176 12.94 13.45 -10.23
CA ASN A 176 13.43 12.16 -9.76
C ASN A 176 14.20 12.30 -8.45
N GLU A 177 15.01 13.36 -8.26
CA GLU A 177 15.73 13.60 -7.00
C GLU A 177 14.81 13.84 -5.80
N SER A 178 13.53 14.16 -6.02
CA SER A 178 12.55 14.26 -4.93
C SER A 178 12.28 12.92 -4.21
N TYR A 179 12.69 11.79 -4.81
CA TYR A 179 12.60 10.47 -4.17
C TYR A 179 13.29 10.44 -2.80
N PHE A 180 14.36 11.24 -2.63
CA PHE A 180 15.13 11.31 -1.40
C PHE A 180 14.26 11.70 -0.21
N VAL A 181 13.24 12.55 -0.39
CA VAL A 181 12.32 12.95 0.68
C VAL A 181 11.54 11.76 1.25
N ALA A 182 11.29 10.73 0.46
CA ALA A 182 10.61 9.51 0.90
C ALA A 182 11.58 8.41 1.34
N ASP A 183 12.72 8.26 0.64
CA ASP A 183 13.58 7.07 0.76
C ASP A 183 14.84 7.27 1.64
N SER A 184 15.12 8.50 2.08
CA SER A 184 16.25 8.81 2.99
C SER A 184 16.00 8.43 4.45
N GLY A 185 15.25 7.35 4.72
CA GLY A 185 14.89 6.96 6.07
C GLY A 185 14.00 7.98 6.79
N SER A 186 13.16 8.70 6.03
CA SER A 186 12.24 9.71 6.55
C SER A 186 11.32 9.15 7.64
N VAL A 187 11.19 9.92 8.71
CA VAL A 187 10.37 9.62 9.87
C VAL A 187 9.43 10.80 10.10
N TRP A 188 8.14 10.50 10.19
CA TRP A 188 7.14 11.45 10.65
C TRP A 188 6.36 10.84 11.81
N LEU A 189 6.43 11.47 12.99
CA LEU A 189 5.85 10.95 14.23
C LEU A 189 4.61 11.75 14.65
N ASP A 190 3.59 11.03 15.10
CA ASP A 190 2.52 11.59 15.91
C ASP A 190 3.03 11.83 17.34
N VAL A 191 2.97 13.09 17.75
CA VAL A 191 3.38 13.57 19.09
C VAL A 191 2.27 14.39 19.74
N SER A 192 1.03 14.20 19.31
CA SER A 192 -0.13 14.97 19.76
C SER A 192 -0.36 14.89 21.29
N GLU A 193 0.05 13.78 21.91
CA GLU A 193 -0.04 13.52 23.35
C GLU A 193 1.14 14.10 24.17
N ASP A 194 2.23 14.56 23.52
CA ASP A 194 3.39 15.14 24.22
C ASP A 194 3.14 16.60 24.61
N THR A 195 2.70 16.82 25.84
CA THR A 195 2.36 18.14 26.39
C THR A 195 3.57 19.06 26.59
N THR A 196 4.80 18.55 26.48
CA THR A 196 6.01 19.36 26.59
C THR A 196 6.32 20.15 25.31
N LEU A 197 5.66 19.81 24.20
CA LEU A 197 5.86 20.43 22.90
C LEU A 197 4.93 21.61 22.63
N SER A 198 5.35 22.47 21.71
CA SER A 198 4.50 23.56 21.22
C SER A 198 3.25 23.03 20.52
N GLU A 199 2.17 23.81 20.55
CA GLU A 199 0.91 23.48 19.88
C GLU A 199 1.11 23.17 18.39
N HIS A 200 2.00 23.92 17.72
CA HIS A 200 2.32 23.71 16.31
C HIS A 200 2.91 22.31 16.06
N VAL A 201 3.86 21.88 16.89
CA VAL A 201 4.51 20.56 16.75
C VAL A 201 3.53 19.44 17.09
N ARG A 202 2.67 19.62 18.11
CA ARG A 202 1.62 18.65 18.42
C ARG A 202 0.59 18.49 17.31
N LYS A 203 0.29 19.58 16.58
CA LYS A 203 -0.63 19.58 15.44
C LYS A 203 -0.05 18.89 14.21
N TRP A 204 1.22 19.14 13.89
CA TRP A 204 1.83 18.69 12.63
C TRP A 204 2.81 17.53 12.77
N GLY A 205 3.08 17.06 13.98
CA GLY A 205 4.04 15.99 14.23
C GLY A 205 5.50 16.47 14.24
N ARG A 206 6.41 15.52 14.48
CA ARG A 206 7.86 15.72 14.29
C ARG A 206 8.32 15.01 13.04
N PHE A 207 9.00 15.73 12.16
CA PHE A 207 9.54 15.20 10.90
C PHE A 207 11.07 15.26 10.92
N GLY A 208 11.70 14.25 10.33
CA GLY A 208 13.14 14.24 10.06
C GLY A 208 13.46 13.21 8.99
N TYR A 209 14.57 13.41 8.29
CA TYR A 209 15.12 12.49 7.31
C TYR A 209 16.63 12.39 7.49
N LEU A 210 17.25 11.33 6.99
CA LEU A 210 18.69 11.12 7.15
C LEU A 210 19.47 11.94 6.14
N GLU A 211 20.59 12.50 6.60
CA GLU A 211 21.60 13.15 5.76
C GLU A 211 22.36 12.13 4.90
#